data_AF-A0A1J3EQR9-F1
#
_entry.id   AF-A0A1J3EQR9-F1
#
_cell.length_a   1.000
_cell.length_b   1.000
_cell.length_c   1.000
_cell.angle_alpha   90.00
_cell.angle_beta   90.00
_cell.angle_gamma   90.00
#
_symmetry.space_group_name_H-M   'P 1'
#
loop_
_entity.id
_entity.type
_entity.pdbx_description
1 polymer ?
#
loop_
_entity_poly.entity_id
_entity_poly.type
_entity_poly.pdbx_seq_one_letter_code
_entity_poly.pdbx_strand_id
1 'polypeptide(L)'
;GYMIKSGDAVNHYVDYAVKHIQLKQGVLGIKVKIMMPYDPTGKEGGSTVKQSDVVIVTEPKEETALSVPPKTGYAQNYNTEPVQVPVQQAPVAAAQPLPVQ
;
A
#
# COMPACT_ATOMS: atom_id res chain seq x y z
N GLY A 1 0.29 28.45 -1.59
CA GLY A 1 0.69 27.17 -0.96
C GLY A 1 -0.25 26.86 0.18
N TYR A 2 -0.33 25.59 0.57
CA TYR A 2 -1.09 25.13 1.73
C TYR A 2 -0.12 24.92 2.91
N MET A 3 -0.56 25.21 4.14
CA MET A 3 0.27 25.01 5.34
C MET A 3 -0.58 24.68 6.55
N ILE A 4 -0.25 23.57 7.21
CA ILE A 4 -0.84 23.18 8.49
C ILE A 4 -0.25 24.05 9.61
N LYS A 5 -1.11 24.55 10.50
CA LYS A 5 -0.71 25.41 11.63
C LYS A 5 -1.19 24.92 13.00
N SER A 6 -2.03 23.88 13.04
CA SER A 6 -2.67 23.37 14.26
C SER A 6 -2.72 21.85 14.28
N GLY A 7 -2.84 21.29 15.49
CA GLY A 7 -2.91 19.85 15.71
C GLY A 7 -1.55 19.16 15.68
N ASP A 8 -1.56 17.84 15.89
CA ASP A 8 -0.33 17.04 15.93
C ASP A 8 0.37 16.94 14.56
N ALA A 9 -0.39 17.11 13.47
CA ALA A 9 0.17 17.13 12.12
C ALA A 9 1.26 18.20 11.92
N VAL A 10 1.26 19.29 12.71
CA VAL A 10 2.34 20.30 12.67
C VAL A 10 3.70 19.66 12.99
N ASN A 11 3.76 18.76 13.97
CA ASN A 11 5.01 18.15 14.40
C ASN A 11 5.61 17.21 13.35
N HIS A 12 4.75 16.55 12.57
CA HIS A 12 5.17 15.57 11.57
C HIS A 12 5.39 16.16 10.18
N TYR A 13 4.75 17.29 9.87
CA TYR A 13 4.78 17.88 8.53
C TYR A 13 5.53 19.20 8.44
N VAL A 14 5.67 19.97 9.53
CA VAL A 14 6.24 21.31 9.46
C VAL A 14 7.60 21.34 10.13
N ASP A 15 8.64 21.38 9.30
CA ASP A 15 9.97 21.71 9.76
C ASP A 15 10.16 23.23 9.76
N TYR A 16 10.81 23.78 10.78
CA TYR A 16 11.08 25.20 10.85
C TYR A 16 12.46 25.50 11.41
N ALA A 17 13.08 26.53 10.82
CA ALA A 17 14.35 27.04 11.26
C ALA A 17 14.26 28.53 11.53
N VAL A 18 14.90 28.97 12.62
CA VAL A 18 15.08 30.38 12.95
C VAL A 18 16.56 30.69 12.92
N LYS A 19 16.94 31.72 12.17
CA LYS A 19 18.31 32.25 12.18
C LYS A 19 18.30 33.76 12.24
N HIS A 20 19.38 34.30 12.77
CA HIS A 20 19.59 35.74 12.90
C HIS A 20 20.78 36.13 12.02
N ILE A 21 20.65 37.25 11.31
CA ILE A 21 21.69 37.82 10.46
C ILE A 21 22.03 39.20 11.02
N GLN A 22 23.31 39.43 11.31
CA GLN A 22 23.81 40.73 11.72
C GLN A 22 23.99 41.62 10.47
N LEU A 23 23.35 42.79 10.47
CA LEU A 23 23.50 43.82 9.45
C LEU A 23 24.14 45.06 10.09
N LYS A 24 24.63 45.99 9.26
CA LYS A 24 25.21 47.26 9.76
C LYS A 24 24.24 48.07 10.63
N GLN A 25 22.93 47.96 10.37
CA GLN A 25 21.87 48.69 11.06
C GLN A 25 21.28 47.93 12.27
N GLY A 26 21.69 46.68 12.54
CA GLY A 26 21.10 45.87 13.61
C GLY A 26 21.07 44.37 13.31
N VAL A 27 20.13 43.64 13.90
CA VAL A 27 19.96 42.19 13.70
C VAL A 27 18.63 41.91 13.03
N LEU A 28 18.64 41.10 11.97
CA LEU A 28 17.45 40.63 11.28
C LEU A 28 17.20 39.15 11.62
N GLY A 29 16.03 38.84 12.18
CA GLY A 29 15.58 37.47 12.41
C GLY A 29 14.79 36.95 11.21
N ILE A 30 15.13 35.75 10.74
CA ILE A 30 14.42 35.04 9.67
C ILE A 30 13.87 33.74 10.26
N LYS A 31 12.58 33.49 10.07
CA LYS A 31 11.91 32.22 10.39
C LYS A 31 11.35 31.63 9.11
N VAL A 32 11.85 30.45 8.74
CA VAL A 32 11.36 29.67 7.60
C VAL A 32 10.60 28.48 8.14
N LYS A 33 9.41 28.22 7.58
CA LYS A 33 8.63 27.02 7.84
C LYS A 33 8.42 26.31 6.50
N ILE A 34 8.78 25.03 6.43
CA ILE A 34 8.64 24.19 5.23
C ILE A 34 7.69 23.05 5.58
N MET A 35 6.61 22.92 4.81
CA MET A 35 5.70 21.78 4.92
C MET A 35 6.21 20.66 4.02
N MET A 36 6.53 19.52 4.61
CA MET A 36 7.09 18.36 3.92
C MET A 36 5.98 17.59 3.16
N PRO A 37 6.30 16.93 2.03
CA PRO A 37 5.36 16.04 1.36
C PRO A 37 5.14 14.77 2.20
N TYR A 38 4.01 14.10 1.95
CA TYR A 38 3.73 12.78 2.48
C TYR A 38 4.51 11.72 1.67
N ASP A 39 5.37 10.95 2.34
CA ASP A 39 6.10 9.81 1.75
C ASP A 39 5.83 8.55 2.59
N PRO A 40 5.02 7.59 2.10
CA PRO A 40 4.75 6.34 2.81
C PRO A 40 5.98 5.44 2.98
N THR A 41 7.03 5.66 2.17
CA THR A 41 8.24 4.83 2.17
C THR A 41 9.31 5.37 3.12
N GLY A 42 9.24 6.64 3.50
CA GLY A 42 10.18 7.32 4.39
C GLY A 42 11.61 7.44 3.85
N LYS A 43 11.81 7.32 2.54
CA LYS A 43 13.15 7.34 1.92
C LYS A 43 13.62 8.75 1.61
N GLU A 44 12.70 9.63 1.24
CA GLU A 44 13.02 11.02 0.85
C GLU A 44 12.91 12.00 2.02
N GLY A 45 12.80 11.48 3.26
CA GLY A 45 12.73 12.28 4.48
C GLY A 45 11.40 12.99 4.69
N GLY A 46 10.37 12.73 3.87
CA GLY A 46 9.02 13.28 4.03
C GLY A 46 8.27 12.71 5.23
N SER A 47 7.08 13.26 5.50
CA SER A 47 6.24 12.78 6.60
C SER A 47 5.68 11.39 6.26
N THR A 48 5.95 10.40 7.10
CA THR A 48 5.44 9.02 6.93
C THR A 48 4.00 8.85 7.40
N VAL A 49 3.51 9.75 8.27
CA VAL A 49 2.16 9.70 8.81
C VAL A 49 1.22 10.38 7.82
N LYS A 50 0.16 9.69 7.38
CA LYS A 50 -0.84 10.29 6.50
C LYS A 50 -1.66 11.33 7.27
N GLN A 51 -1.99 12.45 6.63
CA GLN A 51 -2.94 13.42 7.19
C GLN A 51 -4.30 12.76 7.45
N SER A 52 -4.87 13.07 8.63
CA SER A 52 -6.18 12.58 9.08
C SER A 52 -7.31 12.89 8.10
N ASP A 53 -7.23 14.04 7.43
CA ASP A 53 -8.32 14.56 6.60
C ASP A 53 -8.25 14.02 5.16
N VAL A 54 -7.14 13.41 4.76
CA VAL A 54 -6.90 12.95 3.40
C VAL A 54 -7.34 11.50 3.26
N VAL A 55 -8.50 11.28 2.64
CA VAL A 55 -9.02 9.96 2.30
C VAL A 55 -8.76 9.67 0.82
N ILE A 56 -8.24 8.47 0.51
CA ILE A 56 -8.04 8.02 -0.86
C ILE A 56 -9.15 6.99 -1.12
N VAL A 57 -10.07 7.32 -2.03
CA VAL A 57 -11.13 6.40 -2.45
C VAL A 57 -10.55 5.54 -3.57
N THR A 58 -10.40 4.24 -3.30
CA THR A 58 -9.96 3.28 -4.32
C THR A 58 -11.12 2.92 -5.22
N GLU A 59 -10.86 2.82 -6.52
CA GLU A 59 -11.86 2.38 -7.48
C GLU A 59 -12.29 0.92 -7.20
N PRO A 60 -13.57 0.58 -7.42
CA PRO A 60 -14.05 -0.78 -7.27
C PRO A 60 -13.27 -1.75 -8.16
N LYS A 61 -12.96 -2.94 -7.64
CA LYS A 61 -12.37 -4.01 -8.45
C LYS A 61 -13.42 -4.52 -9.43
N GLU A 62 -13.00 -4.85 -10.65
CA GLU A 62 -13.87 -5.48 -11.64
C GLU A 62 -14.38 -6.84 -11.11
N GLU A 63 -15.70 -7.03 -11.12
CA GLU A 63 -16.32 -8.30 -10.75
C GLU A 63 -16.19 -9.26 -11.94
N THR A 64 -15.47 -10.36 -11.75
CA THR A 64 -15.52 -11.46 -12.71
C THR A 64 -16.89 -12.12 -12.63
N ALA A 65 -17.59 -12.19 -13.76
CA ALA A 65 -18.86 -12.89 -13.83
C ALA A 65 -18.69 -14.30 -13.25
N LEU A 66 -19.53 -14.64 -12.26
CA LEU A 66 -19.50 -15.96 -11.64
C LEU A 66 -19.72 -17.01 -12.74
N SER A 67 -18.71 -17.84 -13.00
CA SER A 67 -18.76 -18.94 -13.99
C SER A 67 -19.61 -20.14 -13.49
N VAL A 68 -20.50 -19.90 -12.53
CA VAL A 68 -21.41 -20.94 -12.04
C VAL A 68 -22.72 -20.84 -12.82
N PRO A 69 -23.23 -21.94 -13.39
CA PRO A 69 -24.55 -21.93 -13.99
C PRO A 69 -25.60 -21.61 -12.92
N PRO A 70 -26.65 -20.84 -13.25
CA PRO A 70 -27.72 -20.54 -12.30
C PRO A 70 -28.36 -21.86 -11.81
N LYS A 71 -28.28 -22.13 -10.52
CA LYS A 71 -28.99 -23.27 -9.91
C LYS A 71 -30.49 -23.01 -9.95
N THR A 72 -31.22 -23.72 -10.81
CA THR A 72 -32.68 -23.75 -10.83
C THR A 72 -33.19 -24.63 -9.69
N GLY A 73 -33.60 -24.02 -8.58
CA GLY A 73 -34.45 -24.67 -7.57
C GLY A 73 -33.88 -24.74 -6.15
N TYR A 74 -34.79 -24.62 -5.19
CA TYR A 74 -34.54 -24.59 -3.74
C TYR A 74 -33.94 -25.89 -3.14
N ALA A 75 -33.75 -26.95 -3.93
CA ALA A 75 -33.40 -28.30 -3.44
C ALA A 75 -31.96 -28.79 -3.75
N GLN A 76 -31.14 -28.03 -4.49
CA GLN A 76 -29.83 -28.48 -5.00
C GLN A 76 -28.62 -27.93 -4.22
N ASN A 77 -28.84 -27.48 -2.97
CA ASN A 77 -27.83 -26.77 -2.17
C ASN A 77 -27.08 -27.66 -1.14
N TYR A 78 -27.38 -28.97 -1.08
CA TYR A 78 -26.76 -29.88 -0.10
C TYR A 78 -26.00 -31.06 -0.68
N ASN A 79 -26.02 -31.30 -2.00
CA ASN A 79 -25.19 -32.35 -2.59
C ASN A 79 -23.90 -31.76 -3.15
N THR A 80 -22.96 -31.47 -2.26
CA THR A 80 -21.56 -31.27 -2.62
C THR A 80 -20.91 -32.64 -2.69
N GLU A 81 -20.83 -33.23 -3.88
CA GLU A 81 -19.82 -34.25 -4.12
C GLU A 81 -18.46 -33.55 -4.11
N PRO A 82 -17.44 -34.07 -3.39
CA PRO A 82 -16.14 -33.42 -3.33
C PRO A 82 -15.53 -33.36 -4.73
N VAL A 83 -15.28 -32.15 -5.22
CA VAL A 83 -14.50 -31.90 -6.44
C VAL A 83 -13.12 -32.52 -6.23
N GLN A 84 -12.86 -33.63 -6.92
CA GLN A 84 -11.53 -34.20 -7.03
C GLN A 84 -10.65 -33.19 -7.79
N VAL A 85 -9.74 -32.54 -7.08
CA VAL A 85 -8.65 -31.79 -7.69
C VAL A 85 -7.81 -32.79 -8.50
N PRO A 86 -7.71 -32.67 -9.84
CA PRO A 86 -6.81 -33.52 -10.59
C PRO A 86 -5.38 -33.20 -10.16
N VAL A 87 -4.74 -34.17 -9.51
CA VAL A 87 -3.31 -34.13 -9.17
C VAL A 87 -2.56 -34.13 -10.49
N GLN A 88 -1.96 -32.98 -10.84
CA GLN A 88 -1.14 -32.82 -12.03
C GLN A 88 0.05 -33.80 -11.95
N GLN A 89 0.01 -34.84 -12.76
CA GLN A 89 1.10 -35.82 -12.86
C GLN A 89 2.35 -35.12 -13.41
N ALA A 90 3.38 -35.03 -12.58
CA ALA A 90 4.71 -34.65 -13.01
C ALA A 90 5.25 -35.70 -14.00
N PRO A 91 5.87 -35.31 -15.13
CA PRO A 91 6.43 -36.26 -16.07
C PRO A 91 7.62 -37.00 -15.43
N VAL A 92 7.52 -38.33 -15.40
CA VAL A 92 8.60 -39.24 -15.03
C VAL A 92 9.80 -39.02 -15.97
N ALA A 93 10.80 -38.31 -15.45
CA ALA A 93 12.11 -38.21 -16.06
C ALA A 93 12.85 -39.55 -15.92
N ALA A 94 13.38 -40.01 -17.05
CA ALA A 94 14.26 -41.14 -17.27
C ALA A 94 15.19 -41.52 -16.10
N ALA A 95 15.10 -42.77 -15.66
CA ALA A 95 16.20 -43.48 -14.98
C ALA A 95 16.38 -44.85 -15.64
N GLN A 96 17.60 -45.06 -16.12
CA GLN A 96 18.08 -46.19 -16.92
C GLN A 96 18.09 -47.51 -16.11
N PRO A 97 17.91 -48.69 -16.74
CA PRO A 97 18.23 -49.94 -16.06
C PRO A 97 19.75 -50.19 -16.09
N LEU A 98 20.35 -50.38 -14.90
CA LEU A 98 21.69 -50.97 -14.78
C LEU A 98 21.60 -52.49 -15.01
N PRO A 99 22.56 -53.12 -15.71
CA PRO A 99 22.55 -54.54 -15.99
C PRO A 99 23.01 -55.38 -14.79
N VAL A 100 22.46 -56.60 -14.73
CA VAL A 100 22.76 -57.64 -13.75
C VAL A 100 24.12 -58.28 -14.03
N GLN A 101 25.05 -58.17 -13.07
CA GLN A 101 25.96 -59.24 -12.58
C GLN A 101 26.81 -58.74 -11.42
#